data_AF-A0A7H0XJY8-F1
#
_entry.id   AF-A0A7H0XJY8-F1
#
_cell.length_a   1.000
_cell.length_b   1.000
_cell.length_c   1.000
_cell.angle_alpha   90.00
_cell.angle_beta   90.00
_cell.angle_gamma   90.00
#
_symmetry.space_group_name_H-M   'P 1'
#
loop_
_entity.id
_entity.type
_entity.pdbx_description
1 polymer ?
#
loop_
_entity_poly.entity_id
_entity_poly.type
_entity_poly.pdbx_seq_one_letter_code
_entity_poly.pdbx_strand_id
1 'polypeptide(L)'
;MNNLFLVNETFTNGYLANILNIISLFAIFCGVFVIISKNPVVSVLFLIGLFGNIASYLILIGLGFMGLAYLVVYIGAISILFLFILMLINIRISELQSNTRNTIPLAITITIALNYPLFKLLPYDVAILSNNYYMNNVLYDISLNKYNSNYFNNLNIYNNNLSFVTSNMWDGNLAETGHIASIGSVMYTNYNMWLLIASFILLLAMVGSIVITLKPFVPSKNN
;
A
#
# COMPACT_ATOMS: atom_id res chain seq x y z
N MET A 1 -19.44 2.95 39.13
CA MET A 1 -20.01 2.72 37.79
C MET A 1 -19.11 3.42 36.79
N ASN A 2 -17.99 2.78 36.43
CA ASN A 2 -17.10 3.35 35.43
C ASN A 2 -17.54 2.80 34.08
N ASN A 3 -18.40 3.55 33.39
CA ASN A 3 -18.60 3.34 31.97
C ASN A 3 -17.26 3.62 31.29
N LEU A 4 -16.53 2.55 31.02
CA LEU A 4 -15.43 2.55 30.07
C LEU A 4 -16.03 2.94 28.72
N PHE A 5 -15.86 4.21 28.34
CA PHE A 5 -16.10 4.64 26.98
C PHE A 5 -15.06 3.94 26.11
N LEU A 6 -15.53 3.05 25.23
CA LEU A 6 -14.77 2.58 24.09
C LEU A 6 -14.37 3.81 23.28
N VAL A 7 -13.12 4.23 23.42
CA VAL A 7 -12.53 5.24 22.55
C VAL A 7 -12.48 4.61 21.16
N ASN A 8 -13.19 5.23 20.22
CA ASN A 8 -13.19 4.83 18.82
C ASN A 8 -11.73 4.84 18.32
N GLU A 9 -11.27 3.72 17.80
CA GLU A 9 -9.94 3.56 17.18
C GLU A 9 -9.67 4.73 16.24
N THR A 10 -8.72 5.60 16.59
CA THR A 10 -8.42 6.83 15.83
C THR A 10 -7.73 6.56 14.50
N PHE A 11 -7.34 5.31 14.23
CA PHE A 11 -6.62 4.94 13.02
C PHE A 11 -7.50 4.95 11.77
N THR A 12 -8.81 4.77 11.89
CA THR A 12 -9.70 4.67 10.73
C THR A 12 -10.43 5.96 10.40
N ASN A 13 -10.04 7.10 10.99
CA ASN A 13 -10.68 8.40 10.77
C ASN A 13 -12.23 8.37 10.89
N GLY A 14 -12.75 7.49 11.77
CA GLY A 14 -14.18 7.29 11.96
C GLY A 14 -14.89 6.32 11.00
N TYR A 15 -14.17 5.70 10.05
CA TYR A 15 -14.71 4.67 9.16
C TYR A 15 -14.73 3.28 9.82
N LEU A 16 -15.72 2.46 9.44
CA LEU A 16 -15.85 1.07 9.91
C LEU A 16 -14.66 0.21 9.44
N ALA A 17 -14.01 -0.52 10.34
CA ALA A 17 -12.91 -1.42 9.99
C ALA A 17 -13.29 -2.44 8.88
N ASN A 18 -14.55 -2.84 8.83
CA ASN A 18 -15.07 -3.76 7.81
C ASN A 18 -14.93 -3.22 6.37
N ILE A 19 -15.08 -1.91 6.14
CA ILE A 19 -14.96 -1.36 4.77
C ILE A 19 -13.50 -1.38 4.30
N LEU A 20 -12.56 -1.13 5.21
CA LEU A 20 -11.13 -1.20 4.94
C LEU A 20 -10.71 -2.64 4.58
N ASN A 21 -11.28 -3.65 5.24
CA ASN A 21 -11.04 -5.04 4.89
C ASN A 21 -11.57 -5.38 3.49
N ILE A 22 -12.77 -4.93 3.14
CA ILE A 22 -13.37 -5.17 1.82
C ILE A 22 -12.52 -4.53 0.72
N ILE A 23 -12.08 -3.28 0.87
CA ILE A 23 -11.26 -2.62 -0.15
C ILE A 23 -9.88 -3.29 -0.28
N SER A 24 -9.30 -3.78 0.81
CA SER A 24 -8.02 -4.51 0.77
C SER A 24 -8.15 -5.85 0.04
N LEU A 25 -9.24 -6.58 0.24
CA LEU A 25 -9.54 -7.82 -0.48
C LEU A 25 -9.71 -7.55 -1.99
N PHE A 26 -10.41 -6.47 -2.33
CA PHE A 26 -10.60 -6.08 -3.72
C PHE A 26 -9.28 -5.62 -4.38
N ALA A 27 -8.37 -4.96 -3.64
CA ALA A 27 -7.04 -4.60 -4.13
C ALA A 27 -6.20 -5.84 -4.46
N ILE A 28 -6.22 -6.87 -3.60
CA ILE A 28 -5.54 -8.14 -3.84
C ILE A 28 -6.11 -8.81 -5.09
N PHE A 29 -7.44 -8.83 -5.24
CA PHE A 29 -8.10 -9.38 -6.42
C PHE A 29 -7.64 -8.65 -7.70
N CYS A 30 -7.65 -7.32 -7.72
CA CYS A 30 -7.13 -6.55 -8.84
C CYS A 30 -5.68 -6.90 -9.15
N GLY A 31 -4.80 -6.99 -8.14
CA GLY A 31 -3.38 -7.35 -8.34
C GLY A 31 -3.18 -8.73 -8.95
N VAL A 32 -3.96 -9.71 -8.53
CA VAL A 32 -3.95 -11.06 -9.13
C VAL A 32 -4.41 -11.00 -10.59
N PHE A 33 -5.46 -10.25 -10.90
CA PHE A 33 -5.96 -10.09 -12.28
C PHE A 33 -4.99 -9.36 -13.22
N VAL A 34 -4.19 -8.42 -12.71
CA VAL A 34 -3.10 -7.79 -13.47
C VAL A 34 -2.15 -8.85 -14.03
N ILE A 35 -1.76 -9.84 -13.22
CA ILE A 35 -0.80 -10.89 -13.59
C ILE A 35 -1.44 -11.96 -14.50
N ILE A 36 -2.70 -12.34 -14.24
CA ILE A 36 -3.37 -13.41 -14.99
C ILE A 36 -3.80 -12.98 -16.40
N SER A 37 -4.14 -11.70 -16.58
CA SER A 37 -4.71 -11.22 -17.85
C SER A 37 -3.72 -11.32 -19.02
N LYS A 38 -4.15 -11.96 -20.11
CA LYS A 38 -3.32 -12.16 -21.32
C LYS A 38 -3.25 -10.93 -22.22
N ASN A 39 -4.31 -10.10 -22.20
CA ASN A 39 -4.36 -8.88 -23.00
C ASN A 39 -3.66 -7.76 -22.22
N PRO A 40 -2.58 -7.17 -22.75
CA PRO A 40 -1.77 -6.19 -22.01
C PRO A 40 -2.58 -4.94 -21.65
N VAL A 41 -3.51 -4.49 -22.51
CA VAL A 41 -4.40 -3.36 -22.21
C VAL A 41 -5.32 -3.66 -21.00
N VAL A 42 -5.83 -4.90 -20.90
CA VAL A 42 -6.69 -5.32 -19.79
C VAL A 42 -5.89 -5.43 -18.49
N SER A 43 -4.63 -5.88 -18.56
CA SER A 43 -3.70 -5.89 -17.43
C SER A 43 -3.52 -4.50 -16.83
N VAL A 44 -3.31 -3.48 -17.67
CA VAL A 44 -3.16 -2.09 -17.21
C VAL A 44 -4.45 -1.50 -16.65
N LEU A 45 -5.60 -1.86 -17.21
CA LEU A 45 -6.88 -1.42 -16.65
C LEU A 45 -7.06 -1.92 -15.21
N PHE A 46 -6.68 -3.17 -14.92
CA PHE A 46 -6.68 -3.69 -13.54
C PHE A 46 -5.60 -3.04 -12.66
N LEU A 47 -4.48 -2.60 -13.24
CA LEU A 47 -3.45 -1.85 -12.51
C LEU A 47 -3.96 -0.46 -12.08
N ILE A 48 -4.69 0.23 -12.96
CA ILE A 48 -5.39 1.49 -12.63
C ILE A 48 -6.39 1.24 -11.50
N GLY A 49 -7.16 0.15 -11.57
CA GLY A 49 -8.07 -0.26 -10.50
C GLY A 49 -7.36 -0.51 -9.17
N LEU A 50 -6.19 -1.17 -9.18
CA LEU A 50 -5.37 -1.40 -7.98
C LEU A 50 -4.89 -0.09 -7.35
N PHE A 51 -4.35 0.85 -8.13
CA PHE A 51 -3.95 2.16 -7.60
C PHE A 51 -5.15 2.97 -7.09
N GLY A 52 -6.32 2.80 -7.69
CA GLY A 52 -7.56 3.44 -7.23
C GLY A 52 -8.01 2.90 -5.87
N ASN A 53 -7.89 1.59 -5.66
CA ASN A 53 -8.18 0.98 -4.36
C ASN A 53 -7.20 1.40 -3.27
N ILE A 54 -5.91 1.52 -3.60
CA ILE A 54 -4.90 2.03 -2.66
C ILE A 54 -5.18 3.50 -2.31
N ALA A 55 -5.51 4.32 -3.30
CA ALA A 55 -5.87 5.73 -3.07
C ALA A 55 -7.12 5.85 -2.17
N SER A 56 -8.15 5.06 -2.44
CA SER A 56 -9.35 4.97 -1.61
C SER A 56 -9.00 4.55 -0.19
N TYR A 57 -8.23 3.48 -0.03
CA TYR A 57 -7.77 3.00 1.29
C TYR A 57 -7.02 4.07 2.09
N LEU A 58 -6.10 4.80 1.45
CA LEU A 58 -5.35 5.89 2.09
C LEU A 58 -6.26 7.06 2.50
N ILE A 59 -7.23 7.43 1.67
CA ILE A 59 -8.20 8.49 1.99
C ILE A 59 -9.05 8.09 3.21
N LEU A 60 -9.51 6.84 3.27
CA LEU A 60 -10.32 6.36 4.40
C LEU A 60 -9.53 6.33 5.72
N ILE A 61 -8.22 6.07 5.70
CA ILE A 61 -7.36 6.12 6.91
C ILE A 61 -7.08 7.57 7.36
N GLY A 62 -7.45 8.57 6.57
CA GLY A 62 -7.20 9.99 6.87
C GLY A 62 -5.94 10.54 6.19
N LEU A 63 -5.21 9.74 5.40
CA LEU A 63 -4.07 10.20 4.60
C LEU A 63 -4.50 10.81 3.26
N GLY A 64 -5.36 11.83 3.33
CA GLY A 64 -6.01 12.43 2.16
C GLY A 64 -5.03 12.97 1.10
N PHE A 65 -3.94 13.63 1.53
CA PHE A 65 -2.92 14.12 0.59
C PHE A 65 -2.25 12.98 -0.18
N MET A 66 -1.85 11.91 0.52
CA MET A 66 -1.19 10.77 -0.13
C MET A 66 -2.14 10.05 -1.08
N GLY A 67 -3.39 9.84 -0.67
CA GLY A 67 -4.40 9.21 -1.53
C GLY A 67 -4.70 10.03 -2.79
N LEU A 68 -4.81 11.36 -2.68
CA LEU A 68 -4.95 12.23 -3.86
C LEU A 68 -3.69 12.22 -4.75
N ALA A 69 -2.49 12.19 -4.16
CA ALA A 69 -1.25 12.06 -4.92
C ALA A 69 -1.19 10.74 -5.72
N TYR A 70 -1.73 9.64 -5.17
CA TYR A 70 -1.88 8.38 -5.91
C TYR A 70 -2.80 8.50 -7.12
N LEU A 71 -3.93 9.20 -6.99
CA LEU A 71 -4.84 9.45 -8.12
C LEU A 71 -4.17 10.29 -9.23
N VAL A 72 -3.51 11.39 -8.87
CA VAL A 72 -2.94 12.32 -9.86
C VAL A 72 -1.69 11.76 -10.52
N VAL A 73 -0.73 11.24 -9.74
CA VAL A 73 0.58 10.83 -10.29
C VAL A 73 0.54 9.41 -10.84
N TYR A 74 0.03 8.45 -10.06
CA TYR A 74 0.09 7.04 -10.46
C TYR A 74 -1.00 6.68 -11.47
N ILE A 75 -2.26 7.05 -11.22
CA ILE A 75 -3.34 6.82 -12.19
C ILE A 75 -3.22 7.83 -13.34
N GLY A 76 -3.16 9.12 -13.01
CA GLY A 76 -3.24 10.21 -14.00
C GLY A 76 -2.07 10.26 -14.98
N ALA A 77 -0.83 10.20 -14.50
CA ALA A 77 0.34 10.27 -15.38
C ALA A 77 0.86 8.88 -15.77
N ILE A 78 1.31 8.08 -14.80
CA ILE A 78 2.11 6.88 -15.05
C ILE A 78 1.29 5.78 -15.74
N SER A 79 0.13 5.43 -15.19
CA SER A 79 -0.67 4.31 -15.69
C SER A 79 -1.36 4.62 -17.02
N ILE A 80 -1.83 5.86 -17.22
CA ILE A 80 -2.40 6.30 -18.51
C ILE A 80 -1.33 6.37 -19.60
N LEU A 81 -0.12 6.85 -19.28
CA LEU A 81 1.02 6.81 -20.22
C LEU A 81 1.34 5.38 -20.62
N PHE A 82 1.33 4.45 -19.66
CA PHE A 82 1.55 3.03 -19.96
C PHE A 82 0.45 2.46 -20.86
N LEU A 83 -0.83 2.81 -20.62
CA LEU A 83 -1.94 2.42 -21.50
C LEU A 83 -1.75 2.94 -22.93
N PHE A 84 -1.39 4.22 -23.07
CA PHE A 84 -1.15 4.83 -24.38
C PHE A 84 -0.02 4.12 -25.14
N ILE A 85 1.11 3.88 -24.48
CA ILE A 85 2.26 3.19 -25.06
C ILE A 85 1.88 1.78 -25.52
N LEU A 86 1.20 1.01 -24.67
CA LEU A 86 0.82 -0.37 -25.00
C LEU A 86 -0.20 -0.45 -26.14
N MET A 87 -1.06 0.56 -26.31
CA MET A 87 -1.99 0.62 -27.43
C MET A 87 -1.29 0.98 -28.74
N LEU A 88 -0.27 1.83 -28.70
CA LEU A 88 0.53 2.18 -29.87
C LEU A 88 1.45 1.03 -30.33
N ILE A 89 1.90 0.19 -29.40
CA ILE A 89 2.73 -0.97 -29.73
C ILE A 89 1.81 -2.11 -30.20
N ASN A 90 2.02 -2.58 -31.43
CA ASN A 90 1.33 -3.76 -31.95
C ASN A 90 1.90 -5.04 -31.32
N ILE A 91 1.43 -5.38 -30.11
CA ILE A 91 1.86 -6.58 -29.38
C ILE A 91 1.13 -7.80 -29.97
N ARG A 92 1.85 -8.63 -30.73
CA ARG A 92 1.33 -9.91 -31.25
C ARG A 92 1.21 -10.92 -30.11
N ILE A 93 -0.02 -11.17 -29.66
CA ILE A 93 -0.35 -12.13 -28.58
C ILE A 93 -0.01 -13.60 -28.96
N SER A 94 0.30 -13.87 -30.24
CA SER A 94 0.51 -15.21 -30.79
C SER A 94 1.89 -15.84 -30.52
N GLU A 95 2.93 -15.07 -30.16
CA GLU A 95 4.27 -15.62 -29.86
C GLU A 95 4.49 -15.92 -28.36
N LEU A 96 3.58 -15.50 -27.47
CA LEU A 96 3.63 -15.76 -26.02
C LEU A 96 2.93 -17.07 -25.61
N GLN A 97 2.49 -17.87 -26.57
CA GLN A 97 1.73 -19.09 -26.35
C GLN A 97 2.61 -20.34 -26.36
N SER A 98 3.83 -20.28 -25.82
CA SER A 98 4.46 -21.50 -25.34
C SER A 98 3.62 -21.99 -24.16
N ASN A 99 3.33 -23.28 -24.12
CA ASN A 99 2.46 -23.93 -23.13
C ASN A 99 3.14 -23.98 -21.73
N THR A 100 3.59 -22.84 -21.22
CA THR A 100 4.40 -22.69 -20.01
C THR A 100 3.50 -22.44 -18.81
N ARG A 101 2.61 -23.40 -18.54
CA ARG A 101 1.79 -23.40 -17.30
C ARG A 101 2.64 -23.60 -16.03
N ASN A 102 3.93 -23.89 -16.19
CA ASN A 102 4.86 -24.24 -15.11
C ASN A 102 5.46 -23.03 -14.36
N THR A 103 5.16 -21.79 -14.75
CA THR A 103 5.69 -20.59 -14.07
C THR A 103 4.85 -20.17 -12.85
N ILE A 104 3.58 -20.56 -12.76
CA ILE A 104 2.69 -20.21 -11.64
C ILE A 104 3.17 -20.85 -10.32
N PRO A 105 3.51 -22.15 -10.26
CA PRO A 105 4.04 -22.76 -9.03
C PRO A 105 5.32 -22.07 -8.55
N LEU A 106 6.19 -21.66 -9.48
CA LEU A 106 7.42 -20.93 -9.18
C LEU A 106 7.14 -19.53 -8.63
N ALA A 107 6.16 -18.80 -9.18
CA ALA A 107 5.77 -17.49 -8.65
C ALA A 107 5.22 -17.59 -7.21
N ILE A 108 4.44 -18.64 -6.93
CA ILE A 108 3.91 -18.89 -5.58
C ILE A 108 5.05 -19.23 -4.60
N THR A 109 6.00 -20.09 -4.98
CA THR A 109 7.12 -20.45 -4.09
C THR A 109 8.01 -19.24 -3.80
N ILE A 110 8.33 -18.41 -4.79
CA ILE A 110 9.07 -17.15 -4.57
C ILE A 110 8.29 -16.22 -3.64
N THR A 111 6.99 -16.04 -3.87
CA THR A 111 6.17 -15.12 -3.07
C THR A 111 6.12 -15.54 -1.60
N ILE A 112 5.95 -16.84 -1.33
CA ILE A 112 5.96 -17.38 0.03
C ILE A 112 7.35 -17.26 0.66
N ALA A 113 8.40 -17.60 -0.09
CA ALA A 113 9.78 -17.54 0.38
C ALA A 113 10.23 -16.11 0.71
N LEU A 114 9.71 -15.10 0.01
CA LEU A 114 10.02 -13.69 0.27
C LEU A 114 9.17 -13.13 1.43
N ASN A 115 7.89 -13.49 1.53
CA ASN A 115 7.02 -13.01 2.61
C ASN A 115 7.42 -13.53 4.00
N TYR A 116 7.84 -14.79 4.11
CA TYR A 116 8.20 -15.39 5.40
C TYR A 116 9.30 -14.64 6.17
N PRO A 117 10.47 -14.31 5.58
CA PRO A 117 11.50 -13.54 6.27
C PRO A 117 11.07 -12.09 6.52
N LEU A 118 10.36 -11.45 5.59
CA LEU A 118 9.87 -10.08 5.79
C LEU A 118 8.98 -9.96 7.03
N PHE A 119 8.08 -10.92 7.24
CA PHE A 119 7.19 -10.92 8.40
C PHE A 119 7.93 -11.08 9.74
N LYS A 120 9.09 -11.74 9.74
CA LYS A 120 9.95 -11.86 10.93
C LYS A 120 10.84 -10.64 11.17
N LEU A 121 11.17 -9.89 10.12
CA LEU A 121 12.05 -8.72 10.17
C LEU A 121 11.30 -7.43 10.54
N LEU A 122 10.02 -7.32 10.18
CA LEU A 122 9.19 -6.19 10.59
C LEU A 122 9.00 -6.22 12.12
N PRO A 123 9.14 -5.08 12.83
CA PRO A 123 8.89 -5.01 14.26
C PRO A 123 7.42 -5.36 14.53
N TYR A 124 7.17 -6.60 14.98
CA TYR A 124 5.87 -7.08 15.45
C TYR A 124 5.68 -6.67 16.92
N ASP A 125 5.96 -5.42 17.25
CA ASP A 125 5.90 -4.97 18.65
C ASP A 125 4.58 -4.28 18.99
N VAL A 126 3.58 -4.30 18.09
CA VAL A 126 2.27 -3.66 18.33
C VAL A 126 1.07 -4.60 18.20
N ALA A 127 1.25 -5.87 17.85
CA ALA A 127 0.13 -6.83 17.79
C ALA A 127 0.36 -8.16 18.56
N ILE A 128 1.56 -8.44 19.08
CA ILE A 128 1.88 -9.65 19.89
C ILE A 128 2.17 -9.23 21.34
N LEU A 129 1.38 -8.31 21.90
CA LEU A 129 1.31 -8.14 23.35
C LEU A 129 -0.11 -8.27 23.90
N SER A 130 -0.89 -9.20 23.35
CA SER A 130 -1.86 -9.95 24.14
C SER A 130 -2.30 -11.20 23.39
N ASN A 131 -2.02 -12.35 24.01
CA ASN A 131 -2.62 -13.66 23.76
C ASN A 131 -2.10 -14.50 22.59
N ASN A 132 -1.12 -15.34 22.94
CA ASN A 132 -0.95 -16.73 22.46
C ASN A 132 -2.20 -17.63 22.67
N TYR A 133 -3.42 -17.07 22.74
CA TYR A 133 -4.68 -17.81 22.94
C TYR A 133 -5.64 -17.77 21.74
N TYR A 134 -5.37 -17.00 20.67
CA TYR A 134 -6.30 -16.92 19.54
C TYR A 134 -5.89 -17.66 18.27
N MET A 135 -4.65 -18.17 18.18
CA MET A 135 -4.21 -18.94 17.00
C MET A 135 -4.49 -20.45 17.08
N ASN A 136 -5.12 -20.94 18.16
CA ASN A 136 -5.55 -22.34 18.27
C ASN A 136 -7.07 -22.56 18.30
N ASN A 137 -7.90 -21.51 18.19
CA ASN A 137 -9.33 -21.66 18.46
C ASN A 137 -10.27 -21.60 17.25
N VAL A 138 -9.81 -21.23 16.05
CA VAL A 138 -10.70 -21.24 14.87
C VAL A 138 -11.10 -22.67 14.45
N LEU A 139 -10.26 -23.67 14.75
CA LEU A 139 -10.59 -25.09 14.54
C LEU A 139 -10.96 -25.85 15.83
N TYR A 140 -10.68 -25.31 17.02
CA TYR A 140 -10.96 -25.98 18.30
C TYR A 140 -12.26 -25.51 18.97
N ASP A 141 -12.78 -24.33 18.62
CA ASP A 141 -14.06 -23.84 19.18
C ASP A 141 -15.30 -24.56 18.60
N ILE A 142 -15.13 -25.34 17.53
CA ILE A 142 -16.18 -26.23 17.02
C ILE A 142 -16.37 -27.47 17.91
N SER A 143 -15.45 -27.75 18.84
CA SER A 143 -15.55 -28.91 19.72
C SER A 143 -14.97 -28.65 21.12
N LEU A 144 -15.72 -27.96 21.99
CA LEU A 144 -16.06 -28.42 23.35
C LEU A 144 -16.57 -27.26 24.20
N ASN A 145 -17.88 -27.23 24.36
CA ASN A 145 -18.51 -26.69 25.56
C ASN A 145 -17.85 -27.29 26.81
N LYS A 146 -16.98 -26.53 27.46
CA LYS A 146 -16.72 -26.75 28.88
C LYS A 146 -16.40 -25.42 29.57
N TYR A 147 -17.49 -24.80 30.02
CA TYR A 147 -17.49 -23.92 31.18
C TYR A 147 -16.50 -24.42 32.24
N ASN A 148 -15.44 -23.66 32.50
CA ASN A 148 -14.93 -23.57 33.86
C ASN A 148 -14.23 -22.23 34.11
N SER A 149 -14.93 -21.40 34.88
CA SER A 149 -14.71 -19.98 35.12
C SER A 149 -13.74 -19.69 36.27
N ASN A 150 -12.63 -20.42 36.42
CA ASN A 150 -11.84 -20.35 37.67
C ASN A 150 -10.30 -20.24 37.51
N TYR A 151 -9.78 -19.78 36.36
CA TYR A 151 -8.34 -19.46 36.21
C TYR A 151 -8.07 -17.96 35.93
N PHE A 152 -8.89 -17.08 36.54
CA PHE A 152 -8.76 -15.62 36.43
C PHE A 152 -8.13 -14.96 37.67
N ASN A 153 -7.25 -15.66 38.40
CA ASN A 153 -6.49 -15.05 39.49
C ASN A 153 -5.00 -15.29 39.29
N ASN A 154 -4.23 -14.20 39.26
CA ASN A 154 -2.77 -14.08 39.15
C ASN A 154 -2.14 -14.05 37.75
N LEU A 155 -2.53 -13.06 36.96
CA LEU A 155 -1.59 -12.42 36.03
C LEU A 155 -1.51 -10.93 36.37
N ASN A 156 -0.68 -10.61 37.35
CA ASN A 156 -0.14 -9.26 37.56
C ASN A 156 0.76 -8.94 36.37
N ILE A 157 0.13 -8.65 35.23
CA ILE A 157 0.76 -7.98 34.10
C ILE A 157 1.16 -6.62 34.65
N TYR A 158 2.46 -6.37 34.72
CA TYR A 158 3.01 -5.06 34.99
C TYR A 158 2.22 -4.05 34.17
N ASN A 159 1.45 -3.20 34.87
CA ASN A 159 0.79 -2.03 34.33
C ASN A 159 1.88 -1.03 33.91
N ASN A 160 2.65 -1.36 32.88
CA ASN A 160 3.16 -0.35 31.98
C ASN A 160 1.93 0.13 31.22
N ASN A 161 1.15 0.97 31.89
CA ASN A 161 0.19 1.84 31.23
C ASN A 161 1.02 2.64 30.24
N LEU A 162 1.11 2.18 28.99
CA LEU A 162 1.39 3.08 27.89
C LEU A 162 0.20 4.04 27.90
N SER A 163 0.40 5.12 28.63
CA SER A 163 -0.48 6.27 28.64
C SER A 163 -0.31 6.92 27.28
N PHE A 164 -1.06 6.43 26.30
CA PHE A 164 -1.36 7.22 25.12
C PHE A 164 -2.19 8.40 25.61
N VAL A 165 -1.51 9.50 25.90
CA VAL A 165 -2.12 10.81 26.09
C VAL A 165 -2.58 11.26 24.72
N THR A 166 -3.75 10.81 24.27
CA THR A 166 -4.49 11.47 23.20
C THR A 166 -5.27 12.60 23.84
N SER A 167 -4.56 13.67 24.16
CA SER A 167 -5.21 14.86 24.67
C SER A 167 -5.86 15.57 23.49
N ASN A 168 -7.19 15.50 23.42
CA ASN A 168 -8.02 16.35 22.58
C ASN A 168 -7.97 17.80 23.12
N MET A 169 -6.77 18.38 23.20
CA MET A 169 -6.57 19.74 23.71
C MET A 169 -7.03 20.74 22.68
N TRP A 170 -7.86 21.68 23.10
CA TRP A 170 -8.37 22.78 22.27
C TRP A 170 -7.25 23.62 21.64
N ASP A 171 -6.09 23.70 22.30
CA ASP A 171 -4.88 24.38 21.81
C ASP A 171 -4.22 23.64 20.63
N GLY A 172 -4.32 22.31 20.60
CA GLY A 172 -3.80 21.48 19.49
C GLY A 172 -4.56 21.70 18.18
N ASN A 173 -5.88 21.95 18.26
CA ASN A 173 -6.74 22.17 17.10
C ASN A 173 -6.48 23.54 16.42
N LEU A 174 -5.96 24.53 17.16
CA LEU A 174 -5.51 25.82 16.61
C LEU A 174 -4.16 25.69 15.87
N ALA A 175 -3.37 24.68 16.23
CA ALA A 175 -2.09 24.34 15.63
C ALA A 175 -2.17 23.20 14.59
N GLU A 176 -3.37 22.67 14.29
CA GLU A 176 -3.55 21.62 13.29
C GLU A 176 -3.17 22.13 11.90
N THR A 177 -1.92 21.92 11.53
CA THR A 177 -1.45 22.14 10.16
C THR A 177 -1.93 20.98 9.30
N GLY A 178 -2.59 21.27 8.18
CA GLY A 178 -2.99 20.23 7.23
C GLY A 178 -1.79 19.40 6.72
N HIS A 179 -2.05 18.16 6.30
CA HIS A 179 -1.00 17.21 5.88
C HIS A 179 -0.04 17.76 4.81
N ILE A 180 -0.51 18.62 3.90
CA ILE A 180 0.34 19.28 2.90
C ILE A 180 1.31 20.27 3.55
N ALA A 181 0.81 21.07 4.50
CA ALA A 181 1.62 22.08 5.17
C ALA A 181 2.70 21.43 6.04
N SER A 182 2.36 20.36 6.75
CA SER A 182 3.34 19.62 7.56
C SER A 182 4.41 18.96 6.68
N ILE A 183 4.03 18.23 5.62
CA ILE A 183 5.00 17.62 4.70
C ILE A 183 5.88 18.67 4.02
N GLY A 184 5.29 19.80 3.61
CA GLY A 184 6.00 20.90 2.97
C GLY A 184 7.00 21.54 3.92
N SER A 185 6.60 21.85 5.16
CA SER A 185 7.48 22.45 6.15
C SER A 185 8.73 21.60 6.40
N VAL A 186 8.57 20.27 6.48
CA VAL A 186 9.67 19.32 6.71
C VAL A 186 10.54 19.16 5.47
N MET A 187 9.94 19.04 4.28
CA MET A 187 10.67 18.85 3.01
C MET A 187 11.48 20.07 2.61
N TYR A 188 10.93 21.28 2.76
CA TYR A 188 11.60 22.51 2.34
C TYR A 188 12.63 23.01 3.36
N THR A 189 12.46 22.75 4.66
CA THR A 189 13.40 23.24 5.69
C THR A 189 14.44 22.20 6.08
N ASN A 190 14.03 21.02 6.55
CA ASN A 190 14.94 20.02 7.11
C ASN A 190 15.54 19.08 6.06
N TYR A 191 14.75 18.65 5.08
CA TYR A 191 15.18 17.66 4.07
C TYR A 191 15.40 18.24 2.67
N ASN A 192 15.82 19.51 2.58
CA ASN A 192 16.00 20.19 1.28
C ASN A 192 16.93 19.42 0.33
N MET A 193 17.95 18.73 0.85
CA MET A 193 18.90 17.98 0.02
C MET A 193 18.24 16.84 -0.76
N TRP A 194 17.26 16.16 -0.15
CA TRP A 194 16.49 15.12 -0.84
C TRP A 194 15.62 15.70 -1.96
N LEU A 195 15.06 16.88 -1.73
CA LEU A 195 14.31 17.62 -2.74
C LEU A 195 15.21 18.06 -3.91
N LEU A 196 16.43 18.51 -3.63
CA LEU A 196 17.41 18.84 -4.67
C LEU A 196 17.76 17.61 -5.50
N ILE A 197 18.02 16.45 -4.87
CA ILE A 197 18.27 15.19 -5.59
C ILE A 197 17.07 14.82 -6.47
N ALA A 198 15.83 14.94 -5.96
CA ALA A 198 14.63 14.69 -6.75
C ALA A 198 14.51 15.60 -7.98
N SER A 199 14.92 16.87 -7.87
CA SER A 199 14.94 17.79 -9.02
C SER A 199 15.92 17.34 -10.12
N PHE A 200 17.10 16.84 -9.74
CA PHE A 200 18.06 16.27 -10.69
C PHE A 200 17.55 14.98 -11.34
N ILE A 201 16.83 14.14 -10.59
CA ILE A 201 16.20 12.92 -11.13
C ILE A 201 15.14 13.29 -12.18
N LEU A 202 14.30 14.29 -11.91
CA LEU A 202 13.29 14.76 -12.88
C LEU A 202 13.94 15.35 -14.14
N LEU A 203 15.01 16.13 -13.99
CA LEU A 203 15.79 16.64 -15.12
C LEU A 203 16.40 15.50 -15.95
N LEU A 204 16.98 14.51 -15.28
CA LEU A 204 17.56 13.33 -15.94
C LEU A 204 16.49 12.52 -16.68
N ALA A 205 15.30 12.35 -16.12
CA ALA A 205 14.19 11.67 -16.79
C ALA A 205 13.78 12.38 -18.08
N MET A 206 13.69 13.72 -18.06
CA MET A 206 13.37 14.51 -19.25
C MET A 206 14.47 14.41 -20.31
N VAL A 207 15.73 14.70 -19.95
CA VAL A 207 16.87 14.65 -20.88
C VAL A 207 17.07 13.23 -21.42
N GLY A 208 16.93 12.21 -20.57
CA GLY A 208 17.05 10.81 -20.96
C GLY A 208 16.01 10.40 -22.02
N SER A 209 14.75 10.78 -21.84
CA SER A 209 13.71 10.49 -22.84
C SER A 209 13.98 11.18 -24.19
N ILE A 210 14.50 12.41 -24.18
CA ILE A 210 14.85 13.16 -25.39
C ILE A 210 16.02 12.48 -26.12
N VAL A 211 17.11 12.17 -25.42
CA VAL A 211 18.31 11.55 -26.02
C VAL A 211 18.00 10.19 -26.63
N ILE A 212 17.12 9.39 -26.01
CA ILE A 212 16.71 8.07 -26.52
C ILE A 212 15.87 8.18 -27.81
N THR A 213 15.08 9.25 -27.94
CA THR A 213 14.17 9.42 -29.08
C THR A 213 14.76 10.24 -30.23
N LEU A 214 15.85 10.97 -30.00
CA LEU A 214 16.50 11.81 -31.00
C LEU A 214 17.23 10.96 -32.05
N LYS A 215 16.83 11.05 -33.33
CA LYS A 215 17.57 10.43 -34.43
C LYS A 215 18.82 11.26 -34.79
N PRO A 216 19.99 10.63 -35.00
CA PRO A 216 21.17 11.34 -35.47
C PRO A 216 20.96 11.82 -36.91
N PHE A 217 21.30 13.08 -37.17
CA PHE A 217 21.28 13.66 -38.51
C PHE A 217 22.43 13.06 -39.34
N VAL A 218 22.11 12.32 -40.41
CA VAL A 218 23.10 11.82 -41.37
C VAL A 218 23.00 12.66 -42.65
N PRO A 219 24.03 13.47 -42.99
CA PRO A 219 24.00 14.26 -44.22
C PRO A 219 24.05 13.34 -45.44
N SER A 220 23.17 13.60 -46.43
CA SER A 220 23.15 12.85 -47.68
C SER A 220 24.43 13.10 -48.46
N LYS A 221 25.20 12.04 -48.74
CA LYS A 221 26.23 12.09 -49.78
C LYS A 221 25.53 12.23 -51.13
N ASN A 222 25.54 13.42 -51.70
CA ASN A 222 25.21 13.61 -53.11
C ASN A 222 26.33 13.01 -53.94
N ASN A 223 25.96 12.02 -54.77
CA ASN A 223 26.80 11.50 -55.85
C ASN A 223 26.75 12.46 -57.03
#